data_AF-A0A8T1RZI5-F1
#
_entry.id   AF-A0A8T1RZI5-F1
#
_cell.length_a   1.000
_cell.length_b   1.000
_cell.length_c   1.000
_cell.angle_alpha   90.00
_cell.angle_beta   90.00
_cell.angle_gamma   90.00
#
_symmetry.space_group_name_H-M   'P 1'
#
loop_
_entity.id
_entity.type
_entity.pdbx_description
1 polymer ?
#
loop_
_entity_poly.entity_id
_entity_poly.type
_entity_poly.pdbx_seq_one_letter_code
_entity_poly.pdbx_strand_id
1 'polypeptide(L)'
;YYVRCIKPNDQKSPLLFDAERCRHQVEYLGLLENVRVRRAGFAYRQPYDRFLLRYKMTCEYTWPNHLMPTDQEATRALIDQHGFQDDVAYGHTKLFIRMPQT
;
A
#
# COMPACT_ATOMS: atom_id res chain seq x y z
N TYR A 1 2.40 14.52 4.30
CA TYR A 1 1.13 13.94 4.80
C TYR A 1 -0.02 14.76 4.24
N TYR A 2 -1.12 14.12 3.83
CA TYR A 2 -2.30 14.82 3.30
C TYR A 2 -3.46 14.59 4.25
N VAL A 3 -4.09 15.67 4.71
CA VAL A 3 -5.27 15.62 5.58
C VAL A 3 -6.43 16.30 4.85
N ARG A 4 -7.57 15.62 4.76
CA ARG A 4 -8.82 16.15 4.21
C ARG A 4 -9.87 16.06 5.32
N CYS A 5 -10.33 17.21 5.80
CA CYS A 5 -11.37 17.28 6.83
C CYS A 5 -12.75 17.19 6.17
N ILE A 6 -13.68 16.49 6.81
CA ILE A 6 -15.08 16.36 6.36
C ILE A 6 -15.98 16.89 7.46
N LYS A 7 -16.89 17.80 7.10
CA LYS A 7 -17.90 18.33 8.02
C LYS A 7 -19.09 17.35 8.07
N PRO A 8 -19.42 16.76 9.23
CA PRO A 8 -20.45 15.73 9.31
C PRO A 8 -21.87 16.28 9.19
N ASN A 9 -22.12 17.52 9.65
CA ASN A 9 -23.42 18.20 9.56
C ASN A 9 -23.24 19.72 9.75
N ASP A 10 -24.24 20.52 9.37
CA ASP A 10 -24.23 21.99 9.57
C ASP A 10 -24.75 22.45 10.93
N GLN A 11 -25.42 21.58 11.67
CA GLN A 11 -26.06 21.89 12.96
C GLN A 11 -25.08 21.87 14.14
N LYS A 12 -23.78 21.61 13.88
CA LYS A 12 -22.73 21.45 14.91
C LYS A 12 -23.07 20.38 15.96
N SER A 13 -23.89 19.40 15.58
CA SER A 13 -24.26 18.30 16.46
C SER A 13 -23.20 17.20 16.40
N PRO A 14 -22.70 16.68 17.53
CA PRO A 14 -21.62 15.69 17.53
C PRO A 14 -22.03 14.32 16.96
N LEU A 15 -23.32 13.99 16.96
CA LEU A 15 -23.83 12.65 16.58
C LEU A 15 -24.65 12.65 15.28
N LEU A 16 -24.87 13.81 14.68
CA LEU A 16 -25.63 13.93 13.43
C LEU A 16 -24.71 13.73 12.24
N PHE A 17 -25.05 12.81 11.35
CA PHE A 17 -24.34 12.58 10.10
C PHE A 17 -25.26 12.85 8.91
N ASP A 18 -24.93 13.88 8.14
CA ASP A 18 -25.61 14.23 6.91
C ASP A 18 -24.89 13.55 5.73
N ALA A 19 -25.51 12.47 5.24
CA ALA A 19 -24.96 11.65 4.17
C ALA A 19 -24.87 12.40 2.83
N GLU A 20 -25.82 13.29 2.53
CA GLU A 20 -25.81 14.06 1.28
C GLU A 20 -24.67 15.06 1.27
N ARG A 21 -24.53 15.80 2.37
CA ARG A 21 -23.44 16.75 2.54
C ARG A 21 -22.07 16.08 2.53
N CYS A 22 -21.93 14.94 3.21
CA CYS A 22 -20.68 14.20 3.21
C CYS A 22 -20.35 13.63 1.82
N ARG A 23 -21.36 13.14 1.09
CA ARG A 23 -21.17 12.66 -0.28
C ARG A 23 -20.71 13.78 -1.22
N HIS A 24 -21.36 14.94 -1.16
CA HIS A 24 -20.95 16.10 -1.94
C HIS A 24 -19.49 16.48 -1.64
N GLN A 25 -19.07 16.44 -0.36
CA GLN A 25 -17.67 16.63 0.04
C GLN A 25 -16.72 15.60 -0.53
N VAL A 26 -17.09 14.32 -0.51
CA VAL A 26 -16.29 13.24 -1.09
C VAL A 26 -16.09 13.44 -2.59
N GLU A 27 -17.14 13.84 -3.30
CA GLU A 27 -17.14 14.07 -4.75
C GLU A 27 -16.32 15.29 -5.16
N TYR A 28 -16.57 16.48 -4.59
CA TYR A 28 -15.83 17.69 -5.01
C TYR A 28 -14.37 17.66 -4.56
N LEU A 29 -14.03 16.95 -3.48
CA LEU A 29 -12.63 16.74 -3.08
C LEU A 29 -11.93 15.66 -3.92
N GLY A 30 -12.67 14.98 -4.80
CA GLY A 30 -12.18 13.90 -5.64
C GLY A 30 -11.60 12.74 -4.84
N LEU A 31 -12.12 12.44 -3.65
CA LEU A 31 -11.51 11.44 -2.77
C LEU A 31 -11.55 10.05 -3.42
N LEU A 32 -12.62 9.74 -4.14
CA LEU A 32 -12.79 8.47 -4.83
C LEU A 32 -11.83 8.34 -6.02
N GLU A 33 -11.67 9.41 -6.80
CA GLU A 33 -10.72 9.52 -7.93
C GLU A 33 -9.29 9.35 -7.44
N ASN A 34 -8.94 9.99 -6.32
CA ASN A 34 -7.64 9.85 -5.67
C ASN A 34 -7.37 8.40 -5.26
N VAL A 35 -8.38 7.69 -4.73
CA VAL A 35 -8.26 6.27 -4.40
C VAL A 35 -8.13 5.41 -5.66
N ARG A 36 -8.91 5.69 -6.71
CA ARG A 36 -8.85 4.98 -8.00
C ARG A 36 -7.47 5.10 -8.65
N VAL A 37 -6.92 6.31 -8.75
CA VAL A 37 -5.57 6.55 -9.31
C VAL A 37 -4.51 5.82 -8.50
N ARG A 38 -4.61 5.83 -7.16
CA ARG A 38 -3.69 5.07 -6.31
C ARG A 38 -3.77 3.56 -6.50
N ARG A 39 -4.97 3.02 -6.70
CA ARG A 39 -5.20 1.59 -6.95
C ARG A 39 -4.82 1.14 -8.37
N ALA A 40 -4.91 2.03 -9.36
CA ALA A 40 -4.51 1.73 -10.73
C ALA A 40 -2.97 1.59 -10.88
N GLY A 41 -2.22 2.19 -9.95
CA GLY A 41 -0.77 1.99 -9.85
C GLY A 41 -0.40 0.92 -8.83
N PHE A 42 0.81 1.03 -8.28
CA PHE A 42 1.24 0.22 -7.15
C PHE A 42 0.76 0.87 -5.85
N ALA A 43 -0.32 0.34 -5.28
CA ALA A 43 -0.96 0.87 -4.08
C ALA A 43 -0.01 0.88 -2.88
N TYR A 44 0.89 -0.11 -2.81
CA TYR A 44 1.85 -0.25 -1.72
C TYR A 44 3.29 -0.20 -2.22
N ARG A 45 4.16 0.40 -1.42
CA ARG A 45 5.59 0.53 -1.71
C ARG A 45 6.38 0.46 -0.41
N GLN A 46 7.35 -0.44 -0.36
CA GLN A 46 8.15 -0.67 0.85
C GLN A 46 9.64 -0.77 0.52
N PRO A 47 10.51 -0.13 1.31
CA PRO A 47 11.95 -0.38 1.26
C PRO A 47 12.29 -1.86 1.38
N TYR A 48 13.29 -2.33 0.62
CA TYR A 48 13.66 -3.75 0.58
C TYR A 48 14.10 -4.28 1.95
N ASP A 49 14.93 -3.52 2.68
CA ASP A 49 15.38 -3.81 4.05
C ASP A 49 14.21 -4.08 5.00
N ARG A 50 13.20 -3.22 5.00
CA ARG A 50 12.02 -3.35 5.85
C ARG A 50 11.16 -4.54 5.42
N PHE A 51 11.07 -4.79 4.12
CA PHE A 51 10.29 -5.90 3.57
C PHE A 51 10.92 -7.23 3.97
N LEU A 52 12.22 -7.38 3.77
CA LEU A 52 12.98 -8.55 4.17
C LEU A 52 12.94 -8.74 5.68
N LEU A 53 13.13 -7.70 6.49
CA LEU A 53 13.05 -7.85 7.95
C LEU A 53 11.70 -8.43 8.41
N ARG A 54 10.62 -8.10 7.71
CA ARG A 54 9.27 -8.59 8.03
C ARG A 54 9.00 -10.01 7.53
N TYR A 55 9.49 -10.36 6.33
CA TYR A 55 9.08 -11.58 5.63
C TYR A 55 10.19 -12.62 5.44
N LYS A 56 11.46 -12.33 5.76
CA LYS A 56 12.59 -13.25 5.51
C LYS A 56 12.44 -14.63 6.13
N MET A 57 11.63 -14.76 7.19
CA MET A 57 11.33 -16.03 7.86
C MET A 57 10.43 -16.97 7.05
N THR A 58 9.78 -16.49 5.98
CA THR A 58 8.90 -17.31 5.14
C THR A 58 9.64 -17.97 3.97
N CYS A 59 10.92 -17.67 3.79
CA CYS A 59 11.74 -18.15 2.69
C CYS A 59 13.08 -18.67 3.23
N GLU A 60 13.39 -19.93 2.91
CA GLU A 60 14.62 -20.60 3.38
C GLU A 60 15.88 -19.92 2.85
N TYR A 61 15.81 -19.30 1.66
CA TYR A 61 16.93 -18.61 1.03
C TYR A 61 17.23 -17.23 1.64
N THR A 62 16.29 -16.66 2.38
CA THR A 62 16.44 -15.34 3.01
C THR A 62 16.61 -15.41 4.53
N TRP A 63 16.27 -16.54 5.15
CA TRP A 63 16.42 -16.78 6.58
C TRP A 63 17.79 -17.39 6.92
N PRO A 64 18.43 -17.04 8.06
CA PRO A 64 18.16 -15.90 8.94
C PRO A 64 18.73 -14.58 8.39
N ASN A 65 19.76 -14.63 7.55
CA ASN A 65 20.29 -13.53 6.76
C ASN A 65 20.57 -14.06 5.34
N HIS A 66 20.17 -13.33 4.30
CA HIS A 66 20.49 -13.73 2.93
C HIS A 66 21.97 -13.51 2.63
N LEU A 67 22.52 -14.38 1.78
CA LEU A 67 23.89 -14.27 1.26
C LEU A 67 23.93 -13.62 -0.14
N MET A 68 22.78 -13.14 -0.62
CA MET A 68 22.65 -12.57 -1.96
C MET A 68 23.34 -11.20 -2.06
N PRO A 69 23.88 -10.84 -3.23
CA PRO A 69 24.54 -9.56 -3.50
C PRO A 69 23.71 -8.32 -3.13
N THR A 70 22.39 -8.39 -3.30
CA THR A 70 21.50 -7.25 -3.02
C THR A 70 20.19 -7.68 -2.34
N ASP A 71 19.63 -6.77 -1.54
CA ASP A 71 18.31 -6.93 -0.92
C ASP A 71 17.19 -7.08 -1.97
N GLN A 72 17.39 -6.50 -3.16
CA GLN A 72 16.45 -6.65 -4.28
C GLN A 72 16.39 -8.10 -4.75
N GLU A 73 17.53 -8.78 -4.90
CA GLU A 73 17.59 -10.19 -5.28
C GLU A 73 16.99 -11.09 -4.20
N ALA A 74 17.30 -10.82 -2.93
CA ALA A 74 16.70 -11.52 -1.81
C ALA A 74 15.18 -11.37 -1.79
N THR A 75 14.69 -10.16 -2.06
CA THR A 75 13.25 -9.89 -2.16
C THR A 75 12.64 -10.62 -3.35
N ARG A 76 13.33 -10.69 -4.49
CA ARG A 76 12.87 -11.44 -5.67
C ARG A 76 12.74 -12.92 -5.37
N ALA A 77 13.76 -13.56 -4.79
CA ALA A 77 13.70 -14.97 -4.41
C ALA A 77 12.52 -15.29 -3.48
N LEU A 78 12.25 -14.40 -2.51
CA LEU A 78 11.10 -14.53 -1.61
C LEU A 78 9.77 -14.44 -2.37
N ILE A 79 9.61 -13.45 -3.24
CA ILE A 79 8.39 -13.29 -4.06
C ILE A 79 8.19 -14.48 -5.00
N ASP A 80 9.25 -14.95 -5.63
CA ASP A 80 9.22 -16.05 -6.58
C ASP A 80 8.78 -17.35 -5.90
N GLN A 81 9.31 -17.63 -4.69
CA GLN A 81 8.91 -18.79 -3.88
C GLN A 81 7.42 -18.78 -3.54
N HIS A 82 6.83 -17.60 -3.34
CA HIS A 82 5.41 -17.46 -2.98
C HIS A 82 4.49 -17.26 -4.19
N GLY A 83 5.03 -17.16 -5.41
CA GLY A 83 4.24 -17.05 -6.64
C GLY A 83 3.58 -15.69 -6.88
N PHE A 84 4.11 -14.59 -6.30
CA PHE A 84 3.51 -13.24 -6.43
C PHE A 84 4.21 -12.35 -7.48
N GLN A 85 4.85 -12.96 -8.48
CA GLN A 85 5.71 -12.25 -9.44
C GLN A 85 4.93 -11.21 -10.27
N ASP A 86 3.69 -11.52 -10.63
CA ASP A 86 2.84 -10.66 -11.49
C ASP A 86 2.28 -9.43 -10.76
N ASP A 87 2.22 -9.48 -9.43
CA ASP A 87 1.63 -8.43 -8.58
C ASP A 87 2.65 -7.40 -8.10
N VAL A 88 3.94 -7.59 -8.41
CA VAL A 88 5.00 -6.72 -7.93
C VAL A 88 5.80 -6.06 -9.05
N ALA A 89 6.45 -4.95 -8.72
CA ALA A 89 7.53 -4.38 -9.50
C ALA A 89 8.69 -3.95 -8.60
N TYR A 90 9.89 -4.01 -9.16
CA TYR A 90 11.13 -3.74 -8.47
C TYR A 90 11.63 -2.35 -8.85
N GLY A 91 11.68 -1.42 -7.89
CA GLY A 91 12.37 -0.15 -8.05
C GLY A 91 13.82 -0.22 -7.57
N HIS A 92 14.54 0.90 -7.64
CA HIS A 92 15.93 0.96 -7.18
C HIS A 92 16.12 0.69 -5.68
N THR A 93 15.19 1.16 -4.85
CA THR A 93 15.30 1.05 -3.37
C THR A 93 14.08 0.44 -2.70
N LYS A 94 13.02 0.15 -3.47
CA LYS A 94 11.71 -0.24 -2.94
C LYS A 94 11.06 -1.28 -3.82
N LEU A 95 10.35 -2.21 -3.18
CA LEU A 95 9.37 -3.07 -3.80
C LEU A 95 8.04 -2.32 -3.94
N PHE A 96 7.39 -2.48 -5.09
CA PHE A 96 6.08 -1.91 -5.40
C PHE A 96 5.07 -3.04 -5.59
N ILE A 97 3.90 -2.98 -4.95
CA ILE A 97 2.88 -4.04 -4.95
C ILE A 97 1.55 -3.47 -5.48
N ARG A 98 0.95 -4.12 -6.48
CA ARG A 98 -0.25 -3.68 -7.21
C ARG A 98 -1.53 -3.88 -6.39
N MET A 99 -1.82 -5.12 -6.03
CA MET A 99 -3.10 -5.49 -5.41
C MET A 99 -2.93 -5.87 -3.94
N PRO A 100 -3.61 -5.18 -3.00
CA PRO A 100 -3.94 -5.78 -1.72
C PRO A 100 -5.10 -6.77 -1.95
N GLN A 101 -4.80 -8.05 -2.08
CA GLN A 101 -5.81 -9.10 -1.99
C GLN A 101 -6.23 -9.26 -0.52
N THR A 102 -7.25 -8.50 -0.10
CA THR A 102 -8.04 -8.70 1.14
C THR A 102 -9.42 -8.10 0.94
#